data_AF-A0A382CQ06-F1
#
_entry.id   AF-A0A382CQ06-F1
#
_cell.length_a   1.000
_cell.length_b   1.000
_cell.length_c   1.000
_cell.angle_alpha   90.00
_cell.angle_beta   90.00
_cell.angle_gamma   90.00
#
_symmetry.space_group_name_H-M   'P 1'
#
loop_
_entity.id
_entity.type
_entity.pdbx_description
1 polymer ?
#
loop_
_entity_poly.entity_id
_entity_poly.type
_entity_poly.pdbx_seq_one_letter_code
_entity_poly.pdbx_strand_id
1 'polypeptide(L)'
;MAGRLTEQGHAVRRSDDPALEPEAFVDGLDLVVSMGGDGSILRAVHLLDGRTVPVLGVNFGHLGYLTTVEPTAALDAVGRFMEGDHDLETRMMLRMVVGRADGSPEEVDHALNEVVVGRAASSQTIRVG
;
A
#
# COMPACT_ATOMS: atom_id res chain seq x y z
N MET A 1 14.95 12.69 2.52
CA MET A 1 14.69 11.84 1.34
C MET A 1 13.99 12.62 0.23
N ALA A 2 12.71 12.99 0.38
CA ALA A 2 11.93 13.70 -0.65
C ALA A 2 12.67 14.90 -1.28
N GLY A 3 13.22 15.81 -0.48
CA GLY A 3 13.97 16.97 -1.02
C GLY A 3 15.15 16.59 -1.92
N ARG A 4 15.92 15.57 -1.54
CA ARG A 4 17.05 15.07 -2.36
C ARG A 4 16.57 14.47 -3.69
N LEU A 5 15.45 13.75 -3.68
CA LEU A 5 14.87 13.18 -4.90
C LEU A 5 14.36 14.29 -5.84
N THR A 6 13.74 15.34 -5.28
CA THR A 6 13.33 16.51 -6.06
C THR A 6 14.52 17.27 -6.64
N GLU A 7 15.60 17.45 -5.89
CA GLU A 7 16.86 18.05 -6.38
C GLU A 7 17.47 17.25 -7.53
N GLN A 8 17.27 15.93 -7.55
CA GLN A 8 17.69 15.03 -8.63
C GLN A 8 16.71 15.01 -9.82
N GLY A 9 15.64 15.82 -9.79
CA GLY A 9 14.68 15.97 -10.88
C GLY A 9 13.50 14.98 -10.82
N HIS A 10 13.34 14.23 -9.74
CA HIS A 10 12.22 13.31 -9.57
C HIS A 10 10.98 14.01 -9.02
N ALA A 11 9.80 13.67 -9.56
CA ALA A 11 8.53 14.08 -9.00
C ALA A 11 8.22 13.27 -7.73
N VAL A 12 7.98 13.95 -6.61
CA VAL A 12 7.66 13.31 -5.33
C VAL A 12 6.31 13.80 -4.85
N ARG A 13 5.41 12.85 -4.55
CA ARG A 13 4.09 13.10 -3.95
C ARG A 13 4.08 12.53 -2.54
N ARG A 14 3.48 13.23 -1.58
CA ARG A 14 3.35 12.74 -0.21
C ARG A 14 1.89 12.49 0.14
N SER A 15 1.59 11.34 0.74
CA SER A 15 0.22 11.00 1.14
C SER A 15 -0.32 11.85 2.30
N ASP A 16 0.52 12.63 2.97
CA ASP A 16 0.14 13.56 4.05
C ASP A 16 0.00 15.01 3.56
N ASP A 17 0.15 15.26 2.26
CA ASP A 17 -0.07 16.58 1.68
C ASP A 17 -1.59 16.86 1.58
N PRO A 18 -2.11 17.89 2.26
CA PRO A 18 -3.53 18.21 2.25
C PRO A 18 -4.05 18.72 0.90
N ALA A 19 -3.17 19.11 -0.02
CA ALA A 19 -3.54 19.55 -1.36
C ALA A 19 -3.74 18.38 -2.35
N LEU A 20 -3.55 17.14 -1.88
CA LEU A 20 -3.54 15.95 -2.71
C LEU A 20 -4.89 15.24 -2.66
N GLU A 21 -5.59 15.23 -3.79
CA GLU A 21 -6.82 14.45 -3.96
C GLU A 21 -6.49 12.95 -3.93
N PRO A 22 -7.13 12.14 -3.06
CA PRO A 22 -6.80 10.73 -2.87
C PRO A 22 -6.82 9.92 -4.16
N GLU A 23 -7.80 10.16 -5.04
CA GLU A 23 -7.96 9.44 -6.30
C GLU A 23 -6.85 9.77 -7.31
N ALA A 24 -6.30 11.00 -7.27
CA ALA A 24 -5.23 11.44 -8.16
C ALA A 24 -3.83 11.06 -7.66
N PHE A 25 -3.70 10.64 -6.39
CA PHE A 25 -2.41 10.35 -5.76
C PHE A 25 -1.64 9.27 -6.51
N VAL A 26 -2.33 8.21 -6.93
CA VAL A 26 -1.73 6.97 -7.42
C VAL A 26 -1.50 6.91 -8.93
N ASP A 27 -2.01 7.88 -9.68
CA ASP A 27 -1.85 7.91 -11.14
C ASP A 27 -0.43 8.27 -11.57
N GLY A 28 0.20 7.40 -12.37
CA GLY A 28 1.53 7.63 -12.93
C GLY A 28 2.66 7.54 -11.90
N LEU A 29 2.49 6.77 -10.83
CA LEU A 29 3.57 6.45 -9.90
C LEU A 29 4.42 5.29 -10.43
N ASP A 30 5.74 5.46 -10.41
CA ASP A 30 6.69 4.40 -10.72
C ASP A 30 7.08 3.57 -9.48
N LEU A 31 7.02 4.18 -8.30
CA LEU A 31 7.38 3.57 -7.02
C LEU A 31 6.59 4.22 -5.87
N VAL A 32 6.10 3.40 -4.94
CA VAL A 32 5.60 3.87 -3.65
C VAL A 32 6.62 3.56 -2.56
N VAL A 33 6.99 4.57 -1.77
CA VAL A 33 7.85 4.39 -0.60
C VAL A 33 7.00 4.47 0.66
N SER A 34 6.77 3.33 1.29
CA SER A 34 6.02 3.23 2.55
C SER A 34 6.98 3.37 3.73
N MET A 35 6.76 4.39 4.57
CA MET A 35 7.54 4.62 5.78
C MET A 35 6.77 4.14 7.01
N GLY A 36 7.33 3.20 7.77
CA GLY A 36 6.71 2.64 8.99
C GLY A 36 6.79 1.12 9.02
N GLY A 37 5.80 0.46 9.62
CA GLY A 37 5.74 -1.01 9.70
C GLY A 37 4.86 -1.64 8.61
N ASP A 38 4.47 -2.90 8.82
CA ASP A 38 3.61 -3.65 7.89
C ASP A 38 2.26 -2.95 7.67
N GLY A 39 1.69 -2.32 8.70
CA GLY A 39 0.44 -1.55 8.56
C GLY A 39 0.55 -0.37 7.57
N SER A 40 1.74 0.26 7.47
CA SER A 40 1.98 1.32 6.48
C SER A 40 2.00 0.74 5.06
N ILE A 41 2.58 -0.45 4.87
CA ILE A 41 2.58 -1.14 3.57
C ILE A 41 1.16 -1.54 3.19
N LEU A 42 0.39 -2.12 4.12
CA LEU A 42 -1.02 -2.48 3.85
C LEU A 42 -1.84 -1.26 3.45
N ARG A 43 -1.64 -0.12 4.12
CA ARG A 43 -2.27 1.14 3.74
C ARG A 43 -1.84 1.58 2.33
N ALA A 44 -0.55 1.51 2.01
CA ALA A 44 -0.03 1.86 0.68
C ALA A 44 -0.62 0.97 -0.42
N VAL A 45 -0.70 -0.34 -0.18
CA VAL A 45 -1.30 -1.31 -1.11
C VAL A 45 -2.79 -1.04 -1.31
N HIS A 46 -3.53 -0.71 -0.25
CA HIS A 46 -4.94 -0.35 -0.36
C HIS A 46 -5.15 0.94 -1.14
N LEU A 47 -4.29 1.96 -0.96
CA LEU A 47 -4.33 3.18 -1.77
C LEU A 47 -4.12 2.93 -3.26
N LEU A 48 -3.32 1.91 -3.62
CA LEU A 48 -3.08 1.55 -5.02
C LEU A 48 -4.30 0.92 -5.71
N ASP A 49 -5.31 0.49 -4.97
CA ASP A 49 -6.59 -0.02 -5.49
C ASP A 49 -6.40 -1.01 -6.67
N GLY A 50 -5.55 -2.02 -6.48
CA GLY A 50 -5.27 -3.05 -7.47
C GLY A 50 -4.27 -2.68 -8.58
N ARG A 51 -3.71 -1.46 -8.58
CA ARG A 51 -2.62 -1.07 -9.50
C ARG A 51 -1.32 -1.78 -9.14
N THR A 52 -0.55 -2.14 -10.17
CA THR A 52 0.69 -2.92 -10.04
C THR A 52 1.93 -2.05 -9.85
N VAL A 53 1.86 -1.03 -8.97
CA VAL A 53 3.02 -0.18 -8.67
C VAL A 53 3.86 -0.84 -7.58
N PRO A 54 5.19 -0.98 -7.75
CA PRO A 54 6.08 -1.51 -6.71
C PRO A 54 5.99 -0.71 -5.41
N VAL A 55 6.06 -1.40 -4.27
CA VAL A 55 6.06 -0.80 -2.93
C VAL A 55 7.36 -1.13 -2.22
N LEU A 56 8.13 -0.10 -1.88
CA LEU A 56 9.33 -0.19 -1.06
C LEU A 56 9.00 0.13 0.40
N GLY A 57 9.17 -0.85 1.29
CA GLY A 57 8.94 -0.71 2.72
C GLY A 57 10.17 -0.27 3.50
N VAL A 58 10.14 0.94 4.06
CA VAL A 58 11.19 1.49 4.94
C VAL A 58 10.73 1.37 6.40
N ASN A 59 11.45 0.57 7.18
CA ASN A 59 11.10 0.26 8.54
C ASN A 59 11.65 1.27 9.56
N PHE A 60 10.77 2.03 10.21
CA PHE A 60 11.15 2.97 11.29
C PHE A 60 10.96 2.39 12.71
N GLY A 61 10.74 1.07 12.86
CA GLY A 61 10.48 0.40 14.12
C GLY A 61 11.15 -0.98 14.24
N HIS A 62 10.43 -1.96 14.80
CA HIS A 62 10.90 -3.36 14.87
C HIS A 62 10.76 -4.04 13.50
N LEU A 63 11.64 -5.00 13.19
CA LEU A 63 11.63 -5.74 11.91
C LEU A 63 10.23 -6.34 11.63
N GLY A 64 9.59 -5.87 10.56
CA GLY A 64 8.29 -6.35 10.08
C GLY A 64 8.43 -7.51 9.11
N TYR A 65 7.33 -8.16 8.74
CA TYR A 65 7.34 -9.24 7.75
C TYR A 65 7.46 -8.71 6.32
N LEU A 66 6.90 -7.52 6.05
CA LEU A 66 6.84 -6.90 4.72
C LEU A 66 7.87 -5.79 4.54
N THR A 67 8.35 -5.17 5.63
CA THR A 67 9.35 -4.10 5.59
C THR A 67 10.77 -4.65 5.71
N THR A 68 11.63 -4.35 4.74
CA THR A 68 12.98 -4.93 4.65
C THR A 68 14.11 -3.90 4.68
N VAL A 69 13.81 -2.61 4.48
CA VAL A 69 14.85 -1.57 4.35
C VAL A 69 14.91 -0.69 5.60
N GLU A 70 16.11 -0.52 6.16
CA GLU A 70 16.35 0.42 7.27
C GLU A 70 16.28 1.88 6.79
N PRO A 71 15.92 2.84 7.66
CA PRO A 71 15.77 4.26 7.28
C PRO A 71 17.05 4.87 6.71
N THR A 72 18.20 4.42 7.21
CA THR A 72 19.54 4.82 6.77
C THR A 72 19.85 4.38 5.35
N ALA A 73 19.30 3.25 4.90
CA ALA A 73 19.50 2.67 3.57
C ALA A 73 18.39 3.05 2.57
N ALA A 74 17.35 3.76 2.99
CA ALA A 74 16.17 4.05 2.16
C ALA A 74 16.49 4.82 0.87
N LEU A 75 17.38 5.82 0.95
CA LEU A 75 17.78 6.61 -0.21
C LEU A 75 18.55 5.77 -1.22
N ASP A 76 19.47 4.93 -0.74
CA ASP A 76 20.26 4.04 -1.59
C ASP A 76 19.37 2.99 -2.26
N ALA A 77 18.40 2.44 -1.52
CA ALA A 77 17.42 1.50 -2.07
C ALA A 77 16.57 2.12 -3.19
N VAL A 78 16.17 3.38 -3.07
CA VAL A 78 15.48 4.09 -4.16
C VAL A 78 16.40 4.34 -5.35
N GLY A 79 17.66 4.72 -5.11
CA GLY A 79 18.65 4.85 -6.18
C GLY A 79 18.81 3.56 -6.98
N ARG A 80 18.98 2.43 -6.29
CA ARG A 80 19.07 1.10 -6.91
C ARG A 80 17.79 0.72 -7.67
N PHE A 81 16.62 1.07 -7.15
CA PHE A 81 15.36 0.88 -7.87
C PHE A 81 15.35 1.62 -9.22
N MET A 82 15.76 2.90 -9.21
CA MET A 82 15.83 3.74 -10.41
C MET A 82 16.85 3.24 -11.44
N GLU A 83 17.93 2.60 -10.97
CA GLU A 83 18.95 1.97 -11.82
C GLU A 83 18.52 0.59 -12.35
N GLY A 84 17.37 0.07 -11.89
CA GLY A 84 16.91 -1.28 -12.22
C GLY A 84 17.61 -2.40 -11.44
N ASP A 85 18.45 -2.06 -10.46
CA ASP A 85 19.15 -3.01 -9.59
C ASP A 85 18.28 -3.39 -8.38
N HIS A 86 17.17 -4.07 -8.66
CA HIS A 86 16.24 -4.55 -7.64
C HIS A 86 15.53 -5.83 -8.08
N ASP A 87 15.12 -6.62 -7.10
CA ASP A 87 14.21 -7.75 -7.32
C ASP A 87 12.79 -7.35 -6.92
N LEU A 88 11.81 -7.74 -7.74
CA LEU A 88 10.40 -7.57 -7.43
C LEU A 88 9.82 -8.86 -6.85
N GLU A 89 9.28 -8.76 -5.64
CA GLU A 89 8.51 -9.84 -5.05
C GLU A 89 7.01 -9.62 -5.32
N THR A 90 6.41 -10.50 -6.12
CA THR A 90 4.96 -10.44 -6.39
C THR A 90 4.20 -11.20 -5.32
N ARG A 91 3.21 -10.56 -4.71
CA ARG A 91 2.29 -11.18 -3.74
C ARG A 91 0.89 -11.26 -4.34
N MET A 92 0.22 -12.38 -4.12
CA MET A 92 -1.19 -12.54 -4.49
C MET A 92 -2.08 -11.66 -3.62
N MET A 93 -3.15 -11.10 -4.19
CA MET A 93 -4.17 -10.36 -3.46
C MET A 93 -5.52 -11.06 -3.59
N LEU A 94 -6.32 -10.99 -2.54
CA LEU A 94 -7.71 -11.42 -2.54
C LEU A 94 -8.55 -10.30 -3.15
N ARG A 95 -9.40 -10.64 -4.13
CA ARG A 95 -10.43 -9.74 -4.64
C ARG A 95 -11.74 -10.03 -3.92
N MET A 96 -12.32 -9.00 -3.32
CA MET A 96 -13.59 -9.05 -2.62
C MET A 96 -14.68 -8.42 -3.49
N VAL A 97 -15.87 -9.03 -3.44
CA VAL A 97 -17.08 -8.47 -4.06
C VAL A 97 -18.20 -8.60 -3.03
N VAL A 98 -18.78 -7.47 -2.65
CA VAL A 98 -19.87 -7.39 -1.68
C VAL A 98 -21.14 -6.99 -2.40
N GLY A 99 -22.04 -7.95 -2.59
CA GLY A 99 -23.40 -7.72 -3.08
C GLY A 99 -24.37 -7.52 -1.92
N ARG A 100 -25.30 -6.57 -2.07
CA ARG A 100 -26.38 -6.31 -1.10
C ARG A 100 -27.72 -6.76 -1.69
N ALA A 101 -28.59 -7.29 -0.83
CA ALA A 101 -29.90 -7.81 -1.24
C ALA A 101 -30.89 -6.73 -1.71
N ASP A 102 -30.63 -5.46 -1.39
CA ASP A 102 -31.42 -4.32 -1.84
C ASP A 102 -31.12 -3.92 -3.29
N GLY A 103 -30.20 -4.62 -3.96
CA GLY A 103 -29.80 -4.35 -5.33
C GLY A 103 -28.87 -3.15 -5.47
N SER A 104 -28.23 -2.69 -4.39
CA SER A 104 -27.16 -1.71 -4.48
C SER A 104 -26.05 -2.20 -5.44
N PRO A 105 -25.27 -1.28 -6.03
CA PRO A 105 -24.06 -1.65 -6.75
C PRO A 105 -23.16 -2.54 -5.89
N GLU A 106 -22.51 -3.50 -6.52
CA GLU A 106 -21.49 -4.32 -5.85
C GLU A 106 -20.32 -3.43 -5.44
N GLU A 107 -19.89 -3.58 -4.19
CA GLU A 107 -18.65 -2.98 -3.71
C GLU A 107 -17.51 -3.95 -4.01
N VAL A 108 -16.46 -3.46 -4.66
CA VAL A 108 -15.26 -4.23 -4.98
C VAL A 108 -14.11 -3.66 -4.18
N ASP A 109 -13.33 -4.53 -3.56
CA ASP A 109 -12.14 -4.15 -2.79
C ASP A 109 -11.09 -5.27 -2.86
N HIS A 110 -9.88 -5.00 -2.41
CA HIS A 110 -8.72 -5.88 -2.47
C HIS A 110 -8.01 -5.98 -1.12
N ALA A 111 -7.62 -7.20 -0.73
CA ALA A 111 -6.87 -7.45 0.50
C ALA A 111 -5.56 -8.20 0.22
N LEU A 112 -4.47 -7.76 0.85
CA LEU A 112 -3.18 -8.45 0.77
C LEU A 112 -3.10 -9.65 1.72
N ASN A 113 -3.55 -9.46 2.97
CA ASN A 113 -3.39 -10.49 4.00
C ASN A 113 -4.65 -11.37 4.11
N GLU A 114 -5.77 -10.82 4.56
CA GLU A 114 -7.00 -11.58 4.82
C GLU A 114 -8.28 -10.77 4.58
N VAL A 115 -9.39 -11.49 4.48
CA VAL A 115 -10.75 -10.95 4.47
C VAL A 115 -11.50 -11.53 5.67
N VAL A 116 -12.04 -10.66 6.52
CA VAL A 116 -12.75 -11.08 7.74
C VAL A 116 -14.23 -10.75 7.63
N VAL A 117 -15.07 -11.77 7.75
CA VAL A 117 -16.53 -11.61 7.87
C VAL A 117 -16.91 -11.71 9.34
N GLY A 118 -17.39 -10.59 9.88
CA GLY A 118 -17.74 -10.45 11.31
C GLY A 118 -19.02 -9.64 11.50
N ARG A 119 -19.58 -9.70 12.72
CA ARG A 119 -20.71 -8.87 13.13
C ARG A 119 -20.14 -7.68 13.90
N ALA A 120 -20.66 -6.48 13.63
CA ALA A 120 -20.19 -5.25 14.30
C ALA A 120 -20.34 -5.29 15.84
N ALA A 121 -21.32 -6.03 16.37
CA ALA A 121 -21.48 -6.30 17.79
C ALA A 121 -20.77 -7.61 18.19
N SER A 122 -19.88 -7.54 19.18
CA SER A 122 -18.86 -8.56 19.50
C SER A 122 -19.35 -9.85 20.18
N SER A 123 -20.65 -10.12 20.26
CA SER A 123 -21.19 -11.20 21.12
C SER A 123 -22.21 -12.15 20.48
N GLN A 124 -22.39 -12.13 19.16
CA GLN A 124 -23.35 -13.02 18.49
C GLN A 124 -22.70 -13.85 17.39
N THR A 125 -23.05 -15.13 17.33
CA THR A 125 -22.63 -16.03 16.25
C THR A 125 -23.17 -15.57 14.91
N ILE A 126 -22.41 -15.83 13.85
CA ILE A 126 -22.81 -15.63 12.46
C ILE A 126 -22.96 -17.01 11.84
N ARG A 127 -24.06 -17.23 11.13
CA ARG A 127 -24.23 -18.39 10.26
C ARG A 127 -23.78 -18.00 8.86
N VAL A 128 -22.78 -18.69 8.35
CA VAL A 128 -22.29 -18.55 6.98
C VAL A 128 -22.65 -19.84 6.26
N GLY A 129 -23.68 -19.81 5.40
CA GLY A 129 -24.18 -20.99 4.66
C GLY A 129 -24.68 -22.14 5.53
#